data_AF-A0A961TP06-F1
#
_entry.id   AF-A0A961TP06-F1
#
_cell.length_a   1.000
_cell.length_b   1.000
_cell.length_c   1.000
_cell.angle_alpha   90.00
_cell.angle_beta   90.00
_cell.angle_gamma   90.00
#
_symmetry.space_group_name_H-M   'P 1'
#
loop_
_entity.id
_entity.type
_entity.pdbx_description
1 polymer ?
#
loop_
_entity_poly.entity_id
_entity_poly.type
_entity_poly.pdbx_seq_one_letter_code
_entity_poly.pdbx_strand_id
1 'polypeptide(L)'
;KAWFNDFVDRALERFGKIYIIQPYREQEICARACQEARGHECQCSCMGANHGAGNDGSWFEVSETFSTRWGDRELACRLLTAR
;
A
#
# COMPACT_ATOMS: atom_id res chain seq x y z
N LYS A 1 1.22 -13.17 12.49
CA LYS A 1 1.53 -12.33 11.30
C LYS A 1 0.68 -12.82 10.14
N ALA A 2 0.08 -11.92 9.33
CA ALA A 2 -0.56 -12.33 8.08
C ALA A 2 0.49 -13.05 7.19
N TRP A 3 0.09 -14.12 6.50
CA TRP A 3 0.99 -14.99 5.73
C TRP A 3 1.86 -14.21 4.73
N PHE A 4 1.29 -13.18 4.10
CA PHE A 4 1.98 -12.33 3.13
C PHE A 4 3.16 -11.58 3.75
N ASN A 5 2.99 -11.08 4.98
CA ASN A 5 4.06 -10.37 5.66
C ASN A 5 5.22 -11.30 6.00
N ASP A 6 4.92 -12.52 6.47
CA ASP A 6 5.94 -13.53 6.76
C ASP A 6 6.69 -13.96 5.48
N PHE A 7 5.99 -14.11 4.36
CA PHE A 7 6.61 -14.39 3.06
C PHE A 7 7.56 -13.27 2.62
N VAL A 8 7.11 -12.01 2.67
CA VAL A 8 7.93 -10.85 2.29
C VAL A 8 9.16 -10.71 3.17
N ASP A 9 9.01 -10.84 4.49
CA ASP A 9 10.12 -10.75 5.45
C ASP A 9 11.20 -11.79 5.13
N ARG A 10 10.81 -13.07 4.97
CA ARG A 10 11.74 -14.15 4.63
C ARG A 10 12.38 -13.99 3.25
N ALA A 11 11.62 -13.50 2.28
CA ALA A 11 12.14 -13.25 0.94
C ALA A 11 13.18 -12.11 0.96
N LEU A 12 12.94 -11.05 1.73
CA LEU A 12 13.92 -9.98 1.94
C LEU A 12 15.17 -10.48 2.66
N GLU A 13 15.03 -11.28 3.71
CA GLU A 13 16.17 -11.92 4.39
C GLU A 13 17.00 -12.78 3.44
N ARG A 14 16.35 -13.51 2.51
CA ARG A 14 17.02 -14.42 1.57
C ARG A 14 17.67 -13.71 0.38
N PHE A 15 16.98 -12.75 -0.22
CA PHE A 15 17.35 -12.17 -1.52
C PHE A 15 17.91 -10.74 -1.40
N GLY A 16 17.77 -10.10 -0.24
CA GLY A 16 18.19 -8.72 0.02
C GLY A 16 17.35 -7.65 -0.69
N LYS A 17 16.67 -8.00 -1.78
CA LYS A 17 15.74 -7.13 -2.52
C LYS A 17 14.63 -7.95 -3.15
N ILE A 18 13.41 -7.42 -3.17
CA ILE A 18 12.26 -8.05 -3.84
C ILE A 18 11.40 -7.00 -4.55
N TYR A 19 10.74 -7.40 -5.63
CA TYR A 19 9.64 -6.64 -6.21
C TYR A 19 8.30 -7.20 -5.71
N ILE A 20 7.40 -6.31 -5.29
CA ILE A 20 5.98 -6.62 -5.10
C ILE A 20 5.23 -6.01 -6.28
N ILE A 21 4.57 -6.88 -7.06
CA ILE A 21 3.70 -6.49 -8.18
C ILE A 21 2.27 -6.76 -7.75
N GLN A 22 1.43 -5.72 -7.72
CA GLN A 22 0.03 -5.84 -7.32
C GLN A 22 -0.88 -5.10 -8.30
N PRO A 23 -2.02 -5.68 -8.69
CA PRO A 23 -3.03 -4.96 -9.43
C PRO A 23 -3.68 -3.89 -8.54
N TYR A 24 -3.92 -2.70 -9.08
CA TYR A 24 -4.71 -1.67 -8.43
C TYR A 24 -5.64 -1.01 -9.44
N ARG A 25 -6.54 -0.16 -8.94
CA ARG A 25 -7.29 0.77 -9.78
C ARG A 25 -7.06 2.16 -9.22
N GLU A 26 -6.76 3.10 -10.10
CA GLU A 26 -6.45 4.45 -9.70
C GLU A 26 -7.68 5.16 -9.13
N GLN A 27 -7.50 5.71 -7.94
CA GLN A 27 -8.34 6.67 -7.23
C GLN A 27 -7.40 7.46 -6.30
N GLU A 28 -7.70 8.69 -5.92
CA GLU A 28 -6.93 9.40 -4.88
C GLU A 28 -7.48 9.09 -3.47
N ILE A 29 -7.70 7.81 -3.16
CA ILE A 29 -8.24 7.37 -1.87
C ILE A 29 -7.20 6.55 -1.12
N CYS A 30 -6.72 7.10 -0.01
CA CYS A 30 -5.86 6.39 0.94
C CYS A 30 -6.61 6.20 2.25
N ALA A 31 -6.94 4.96 2.59
CA ALA A 31 -7.58 4.65 3.87
C ALA A 31 -6.58 4.84 5.02
N ARG A 32 -7.08 5.28 6.19
CA ARG A 32 -6.27 5.37 7.42
C ARG A 32 -5.53 4.07 7.74
N ALA A 33 -6.15 2.92 7.48
CA ALA A 33 -5.53 1.61 7.65
C ALA A 33 -4.24 1.41 6.82
N CYS A 34 -4.14 2.05 5.65
CA CYS A 34 -2.92 2.05 4.81
C CYS A 34 -1.87 3.02 5.36
N GLN A 35 -2.29 4.23 5.79
CA GLN A 35 -1.39 5.20 6.41
C GLN A 35 -0.78 4.70 7.73
N GLU A 36 -1.54 3.94 8.52
CA GLU A 36 -1.08 3.41 9.82
C GLU A 36 -0.53 1.98 9.73
N ALA A 37 -0.40 1.43 8.52
CA ALA A 37 -0.01 0.05 8.32
C ALA A 37 1.41 -0.24 8.82
N ARG A 38 1.56 -1.37 9.51
CA ARG A 38 2.87 -1.90 9.96
C ARG A 38 3.36 -3.10 9.14
N GLY A 39 2.52 -3.64 8.26
CA GLY A 39 2.83 -4.76 7.37
C GLY A 39 3.17 -4.32 5.95
N HIS A 40 3.29 -5.26 5.02
CA HIS A 40 3.64 -5.00 3.61
C HIS A 40 2.44 -4.91 2.67
N GLU A 41 1.28 -5.37 3.16
CA GLU A 41 0.03 -5.40 2.40
C GLU A 41 -0.52 -3.99 2.18
N CYS A 42 -0.80 -3.65 0.92
CA CYS A 42 -1.26 -2.33 0.51
C CYS A 42 -2.40 -2.49 -0.50
N GLN A 43 -3.63 -2.19 -0.07
CA GLN A 43 -4.84 -2.26 -0.91
C GLN A 43 -5.32 -0.87 -1.37
N CYS A 44 -4.59 0.19 -1.00
CA CYS A 44 -4.86 1.58 -1.36
C CYS A 44 -4.34 1.87 -2.77
N SER A 45 -4.99 2.81 -3.45
CA SER A 45 -4.63 3.25 -4.80
C SER A 45 -3.39 4.14 -4.85
N CYS A 46 -2.87 4.58 -3.69
CA CYS A 46 -1.63 5.35 -3.59
C CYS A 46 -0.37 4.54 -3.94
N MET A 47 -0.51 3.28 -4.36
CA MET A 47 0.59 2.39 -4.76
C MET A 47 1.67 2.26 -3.67
N GLY A 48 1.27 2.36 -2.41
CA GLY A 48 2.17 2.30 -1.26
C GLY A 48 2.93 3.60 -0.94
N ALA A 49 2.67 4.71 -1.65
CA ALA A 49 3.37 5.97 -1.43
C ALA A 49 3.17 6.53 0.00
N ASN A 50 1.97 6.35 0.56
CA ASN A 50 1.63 6.83 1.91
C ASN A 50 1.59 5.71 2.95
N HIS A 51 2.10 4.53 2.60
CA HIS A 51 1.95 3.32 3.40
C HIS A 51 2.82 3.37 4.66
N GLY A 52 2.19 3.32 5.84
CA GLY A 52 2.89 3.47 7.11
C GLY A 52 3.42 4.88 7.41
N ALA A 53 3.05 5.89 6.59
CA ALA A 53 3.49 7.27 6.77
C ALA A 53 2.81 7.99 7.95
N GLY A 54 1.69 7.45 8.45
CA GLY A 54 0.80 8.13 9.39
C GLY A 54 0.04 9.30 8.73
N ASN A 55 -0.61 10.11 9.56
CA ASN A 55 -1.24 11.37 9.15
C ASN A 55 -0.48 12.53 9.80
N ASP A 56 0.18 13.34 8.99
CA ASP A 56 0.95 14.52 9.42
C ASP A 56 0.11 15.82 9.43
N GLY A 57 -1.20 15.71 9.19
CA GLY A 57 -2.12 16.84 9.07
C GLY A 57 -2.32 17.34 7.64
N SER A 58 -1.64 16.77 6.64
CA SER A 58 -1.86 17.08 5.22
C SER A 58 -3.13 16.43 4.63
N TRP A 59 -3.70 15.43 5.31
CA TRP A 59 -4.91 14.71 4.89
C TRP A 59 -6.12 15.05 5.75
N PHE A 60 -7.25 15.33 5.09
CA PHE A 60 -8.54 15.48 5.74
C PHE A 60 -9.31 14.15 5.69
N GLU A 61 -9.73 13.64 6.85
CA GLU A 61 -10.58 12.44 6.94
C GLU A 61 -12.06 12.82 6.72
N VAL A 62 -12.75 12.08 5.86
CA VAL A 62 -14.17 12.30 5.53
C VAL A 62 -14.99 11.01 5.72
N SER A 63 -16.22 11.12 6.22
CA SER A 63 -17.20 10.01 6.30
C SER A 63 -18.27 10.19 5.21
N GLU A 64 -18.48 9.18 4.37
CA GLU A 64 -18.89 9.40 2.98
C GLU A 64 -20.38 9.67 2.71
N THR A 65 -20.64 10.49 1.68
CA THR A 65 -21.51 10.14 0.54
C THR A 65 -20.91 10.76 -0.72
N PHE A 66 -20.19 9.98 -1.53
CA PHE A 66 -19.51 10.46 -2.74
C PHE A 66 -19.86 9.62 -3.97
N SER A 67 -19.80 10.24 -5.16
CA SER A 67 -19.80 9.52 -6.44
C SER A 67 -18.35 9.25 -6.84
N THR A 68 -17.99 7.97 -7.01
CA THR A 68 -16.66 7.56 -7.46
C THR A 68 -16.71 6.96 -8.87
N ARG A 69 -15.64 7.13 -9.63
CA ARG A 69 -15.38 6.43 -10.89
C ARG A 69 -14.04 5.72 -10.78
N TRP A 70 -14.00 4.48 -11.24
CA TRP A 70 -12.78 3.68 -11.27
C TRP A 70 -12.15 3.77 -12.65
N GLY A 71 -10.83 3.98 -12.69
CA GLY A 71 -10.03 3.82 -13.91
C GLY A 71 -9.83 2.35 -14.28
N ASP A 72 -9.01 2.14 -15.32
CA ASP A 72 -8.60 0.79 -15.72
C ASP A 72 -7.75 0.11 -14.63
N ARG A 73 -7.62 -1.22 -14.75
CA ARG A 73 -6.80 -1.99 -13.80
C ARG A 73 -5.34 -1.85 -14.20
N GLU A 74 -4.56 -1.26 -13.31
CA GLU A 74 -3.14 -0.99 -13.48
C GLU A 74 -2.28 -1.93 -12.61
N LEU A 75 -0.97 -1.98 -12.88
CA LEU A 75 0.00 -2.73 -12.07
C LEU A 75 0.89 -1.78 -11.29
N ALA A 76 0.80 -1.83 -9.96
CA ALA A 76 1.77 -1.17 -9.08
C ALA A 76 2.98 -2.09 -8.90
N CYS A 77 4.18 -1.53 -9.03
CA CYS A 77 5.45 -2.23 -8.84
C CYS A 77 6.27 -1.50 -7.77
N ARG A 78 6.57 -2.19 -6.66
CA ARG A 78 7.36 -1.64 -5.56
C ARG A 78 8.61 -2.47 -5.33
N LEU A 79 9.77 -1.83 -5.30
CA LEU A 79 11.02 -2.45 -4.88
C LEU A 79 11.16 -2.29 -3.36
N LEU A 80 11.32 -3.40 -2.65
CA LEU A 80 11.77 -3.42 -1.27
C LEU A 80 13.21 -3.86 -1.20
N THR A 81 13.97 -3.24 -0.31
CA THR A 81 15.35 -3.58 0.02
C THR A 81 15.44 -3.91 1.49
N ALA A 82 16.17 -4.98 1.83
CA ALA A 82 16.51 -5.29 3.21
C ALA A 82 17.24 -4.10 3.84
N ARG A 83 16.99 -3.87 5.13
CA ARG A 83 17.65 -2.82 5.91
C ARG A 83 19.11 -3.14 6.18
#